data_AF-A0A1V4XMZ3-F1
#
_entry.id   AF-A0A1V4XMZ3-F1
#
_cell.length_a   1.000
_cell.length_b   1.000
_cell.length_c   1.000
_cell.angle_alpha   90.00
_cell.angle_beta   90.00
_cell.angle_gamma   90.00
#
_symmetry.space_group_name_H-M   'P 1'
#
loop_
_entity.id
_entity.type
_entity.pdbx_description
1 polymer ?
#
loop_
_entity_poly.entity_id
_entity_poly.type
_entity_poly.pdbx_seq_one_letter_code
_entity_poly.pdbx_strand_id
1 'polypeptide(L)'
;MAYQPAIAWETGTHELMNIRAIRVQEIGEGQLSHRYPFQPASLFWELGFDMNGNGEGWNAFVTREMVERWIKEGGVSEDQSPRFLNHFHDPLLPWDRAGLRIVDIPLFPSSVVWAQLDRGMQYGGASSWHDAREYYYRALTDASPAARLQWFEKSFRALGQIMHLVEDAAVPDHVRNDILHGPKALLGIRDTFEQWTDEHLAAFGDLPLPGFSDLDLQRIFGEPGDPQAPLPISRIIDMNLIQRGERPEITGTTLAGIAEYSNSNFLSADTIFQIYEHPALESTEPMEGGNYLRKVKAGERIEYFVKSRSLDQEMTFTLDPKCYHDYARLLVPKAIASASLIPYYFFRPFGFSALISCSCDEDRGCFATGAGALYVYNPTTEPIRGGQLEIYTGAGQRRLVMTIPIGYLPPCIPQDDFPHCNPFLAVGVGTGSEFWGEDVIAVFRGTLGRERDAVLMGHQYVGCVN
;
A
#
# COMPACT_ATOMS: atom_id res chain seq x y z
N MET A 1 -31.75 5.94 -8.10
CA MET A 1 -31.82 4.80 -7.17
C MET A 1 -30.71 3.85 -7.56
N ALA A 2 -29.56 3.97 -6.90
CA ALA A 2 -28.42 3.10 -7.14
C ALA A 2 -28.73 1.73 -6.56
N TYR A 3 -28.57 0.69 -7.37
CA TYR A 3 -28.53 -0.69 -6.89
C TYR A 3 -27.31 -0.80 -5.96
N GLN A 4 -27.52 -0.98 -4.66
CA GLN A 4 -26.48 -1.57 -3.81
C GLN A 4 -26.23 -2.98 -4.35
N PRO A 5 -25.03 -3.30 -4.85
CA PRO A 5 -24.69 -4.69 -5.11
C PRO A 5 -24.67 -5.38 -3.76
N ALA A 6 -25.49 -6.42 -3.62
CA ALA A 6 -25.41 -7.32 -2.50
C ALA A 6 -23.97 -7.84 -2.37
N ILE A 7 -23.44 -7.84 -1.14
CA ILE A 7 -22.12 -8.38 -0.74
C ILE A 7 -20.96 -7.35 -0.81
N ALA A 8 -21.11 -6.20 -0.16
CA ALA A 8 -19.99 -5.43 0.40
C ALA A 8 -20.48 -4.94 1.76
N TRP A 9 -20.11 -5.64 2.83
CA TRP A 9 -20.80 -5.49 4.13
C TRP A 9 -20.06 -4.64 5.16
N GLU A 10 -18.90 -4.06 4.81
CA GLU A 10 -18.06 -3.25 5.72
C GLU A 10 -17.37 -2.08 5.02
N THR A 11 -18.18 -1.29 4.32
CA THR A 11 -17.65 -0.20 3.50
C THR A 11 -17.02 0.92 4.33
N GLY A 12 -17.49 1.15 5.57
CA GLY A 12 -17.01 2.25 6.41
C GLY A 12 -15.58 2.03 6.90
N THR A 13 -15.26 0.82 7.36
CA THR A 13 -13.94 0.44 7.87
C THR A 13 -12.85 0.66 6.84
N HIS A 14 -12.94 0.01 5.68
CA HIS A 14 -11.91 0.08 4.64
C HIS A 14 -11.80 1.47 4.02
N GLU A 15 -12.91 2.20 3.83
CA GLU A 15 -12.83 3.58 3.36
C GLU A 15 -12.01 4.46 4.30
N LEU A 16 -12.27 4.39 5.61
CA LEU A 16 -11.56 5.22 6.58
C LEU A 16 -10.11 4.78 6.74
N MET A 17 -9.84 3.47 6.81
CA MET A 17 -8.49 2.95 6.95
C MET A 17 -7.63 3.34 5.74
N ASN A 18 -8.13 3.15 4.51
CA ASN A 18 -7.46 3.57 3.29
C ASN A 18 -7.15 5.07 3.27
N ILE A 19 -8.12 5.92 3.63
CA ILE A 19 -7.90 7.37 3.70
C ILE A 19 -6.86 7.73 4.74
N ARG A 20 -6.91 7.08 5.90
CA ARG A 20 -5.97 7.37 6.96
C ARG A 20 -4.56 6.93 6.57
N ALA A 21 -4.44 5.78 5.92
CA ALA A 21 -3.18 5.24 5.41
C ALA A 21 -2.51 6.19 4.40
N ILE A 22 -3.26 6.79 3.47
CA ILE A 22 -2.69 7.77 2.51
C ILE A 22 -2.48 9.17 3.10
N ARG A 23 -2.96 9.42 4.32
CA ARG A 23 -2.76 10.69 5.05
C ARG A 23 -1.67 10.61 6.11
N VAL A 24 -1.05 9.43 6.30
CA VAL A 24 0.08 9.27 7.23
C VAL A 24 1.23 10.17 6.79
N GLN A 25 1.57 11.16 7.62
CA GLN A 25 2.60 12.16 7.29
C GLN A 25 4.03 11.64 7.46
N GLU A 26 4.23 10.67 8.34
CA GLU A 26 5.52 10.08 8.66
C GLU A 26 5.37 8.56 8.75
N ILE A 27 5.95 7.84 7.78
CA ILE A 27 6.03 6.37 7.81
C ILE A 27 7.30 5.92 8.57
N GLY A 28 8.23 6.84 8.92
CA GLY A 28 9.45 6.49 9.68
C GLY A 28 10.17 7.63 10.41
N GLU A 29 10.90 7.25 11.47
CA GLU A 29 11.57 8.13 12.45
C GLU A 29 13.03 8.53 12.08
N GLY A 30 13.52 8.18 10.88
CA GLY A 30 14.95 8.15 10.55
C GLY A 30 15.43 9.08 9.43
N GLN A 31 16.74 9.14 9.21
CA GLN A 31 17.35 10.03 8.21
C GLN A 31 16.87 9.79 6.77
N LEU A 32 16.35 8.61 6.37
CA LEU A 32 15.77 8.44 5.03
C LEU A 32 14.43 9.18 4.89
N SER A 33 13.62 9.32 5.96
CA SER A 33 12.40 10.15 5.94
C SER A 33 12.73 11.66 5.87
N HIS A 34 13.90 12.07 6.38
CA HIS A 34 14.45 13.41 6.19
C HIS A 34 15.19 13.62 4.86
N ARG A 35 15.72 12.56 4.24
CA ARG A 35 16.47 12.68 2.97
C ARG A 35 15.53 12.81 1.78
N TYR A 36 14.42 12.07 1.79
CA TYR A 36 13.40 12.09 0.75
C TYR A 36 12.06 11.68 1.38
N PRO A 37 11.29 12.64 1.92
CA PRO A 37 10.03 12.31 2.55
C PRO A 37 9.10 11.69 1.50
N PHE A 38 8.62 10.48 1.76
CA PHE A 38 7.25 10.17 1.37
C PHE A 38 6.35 10.88 2.37
N GLN A 39 6.20 12.19 2.19
CA GLN A 39 5.14 12.96 2.80
C GLN A 39 3.98 12.90 1.81
N PRO A 40 2.74 12.64 2.23
CA PRO A 40 1.59 12.79 1.34
C PRO A 40 1.61 14.14 0.61
N ALA A 41 2.07 15.21 1.27
CA ALA A 41 2.31 16.51 0.65
C ALA A 41 3.39 16.49 -0.46
N SER A 42 4.47 15.71 -0.32
CA SER A 42 5.48 15.53 -1.37
C SER A 42 5.03 14.55 -2.46
N LEU A 43 4.25 13.52 -2.17
CA LEU A 43 3.59 12.69 -3.19
C LEU A 43 2.65 13.53 -4.04
N PHE A 44 1.83 14.38 -3.41
CA PHE A 44 0.98 15.32 -4.11
C PHE A 44 1.86 16.29 -4.91
N TRP A 45 2.91 16.88 -4.34
CA TRP A 45 3.84 17.72 -5.10
C TRP A 45 4.49 17.01 -6.30
N GLU A 46 4.99 15.79 -6.13
CA GLU A 46 5.64 14.97 -7.17
C GLU A 46 4.67 14.53 -8.26
N LEU A 47 3.41 14.28 -7.90
CA LEU A 47 2.34 14.05 -8.87
C LEU A 47 1.88 15.34 -9.58
N GLY A 48 2.42 16.51 -9.21
CA GLY A 48 2.18 17.83 -9.81
C GLY A 48 1.06 18.63 -9.14
N PHE A 49 0.86 18.49 -7.84
CA PHE A 49 -0.11 19.26 -7.06
C PHE A 49 0.57 20.46 -6.39
N ASP A 50 -0.12 21.59 -6.30
CA ASP A 50 0.31 22.71 -5.47
C ASP A 50 0.26 22.36 -3.97
N MET A 51 0.84 23.22 -3.13
CA MET A 51 0.80 23.03 -1.67
C MET A 51 -0.61 23.06 -1.06
N ASN A 52 -1.64 23.39 -1.84
CA ASN A 52 -3.05 23.38 -1.43
C ASN A 52 -3.81 22.13 -1.90
N GLY A 53 -3.16 21.22 -2.63
CA GLY A 53 -3.77 19.98 -3.13
C GLY A 53 -4.60 20.14 -4.41
N ASN A 54 -4.44 21.26 -5.12
CA ASN A 54 -4.97 21.45 -6.47
C ASN A 54 -3.90 21.03 -7.48
N GLY A 55 -4.25 20.27 -8.50
CA GLY A 55 -3.33 20.03 -9.60
C GLY A 55 -2.95 21.35 -10.29
N GLU A 56 -1.68 21.55 -10.58
CA GLU A 56 -1.20 22.63 -11.46
C GLU A 56 -0.54 22.04 -12.71
N GLY A 57 -0.32 22.86 -13.75
CA GLY A 57 0.42 22.41 -14.94
C GLY A 57 -0.21 21.21 -15.66
N TRP A 58 0.60 20.18 -15.92
CA TRP A 58 0.28 19.05 -16.80
C TRP A 58 -0.78 18.06 -16.28
N ASN A 59 -1.05 18.06 -14.97
CA ASN A 59 -1.99 17.17 -14.28
C ASN A 59 -3.06 17.93 -13.50
N ALA A 60 -3.40 19.17 -13.89
CA ALA A 60 -4.37 20.01 -13.18
C ALA A 60 -5.74 19.36 -12.87
N PHE A 61 -6.07 18.25 -13.55
CA PHE A 61 -7.27 17.45 -13.33
C PHE A 61 -7.17 16.40 -12.21
N VAL A 62 -5.96 16.08 -11.73
CA VAL A 62 -5.76 15.17 -10.59
C VAL A 62 -5.81 16.01 -9.31
N THR A 63 -6.88 15.86 -8.53
CA THR A 63 -7.06 16.60 -7.26
C THR A 63 -7.03 15.64 -6.07
N ARG A 64 -6.82 16.17 -4.87
CA ARG A 64 -6.75 15.36 -3.66
C ARG A 64 -8.04 14.57 -3.48
N GLU A 65 -9.18 15.21 -3.74
CA GLU A 65 -10.50 14.60 -3.65
C GLU A 65 -10.68 13.46 -4.66
N MET A 66 -10.06 13.56 -5.85
CA MET A 66 -10.06 12.47 -6.82
C MET A 66 -9.28 11.26 -6.30
N VAL A 67 -8.06 11.49 -5.78
CA VAL A 67 -7.22 10.41 -5.23
C VAL A 67 -7.93 9.73 -4.07
N GLU A 68 -8.40 10.53 -3.10
CA GLU A 68 -9.14 10.02 -1.94
C GLU A 68 -10.41 9.27 -2.35
N ARG A 69 -11.18 9.77 -3.32
CA ARG A 69 -12.39 9.11 -3.82
C ARG A 69 -12.08 7.74 -4.42
N TRP A 70 -11.10 7.65 -5.31
CA TRP A 70 -10.84 6.40 -6.01
C TRP A 70 -10.14 5.36 -5.13
N ILE A 71 -9.31 5.77 -4.19
CA ILE A 71 -8.74 4.88 -3.18
C ILE A 71 -9.85 4.30 -2.27
N LYS A 72 -10.81 5.13 -1.82
CA LYS A 72 -12.00 4.66 -1.10
C LYS A 72 -12.83 3.66 -1.91
N GLU A 73 -13.19 4.06 -3.13
CA GLU A 73 -13.97 3.22 -4.04
C GLU A 73 -13.26 1.90 -4.33
N GLY A 74 -11.93 1.92 -4.42
CA GLY A 74 -11.08 0.75 -4.51
C GLY A 74 -11.29 -0.20 -3.35
N GLY A 75 -11.14 0.29 -2.11
CA GLY A 75 -11.34 -0.53 -0.91
C GLY A 75 -12.73 -1.18 -0.88
N VAL A 76 -13.79 -0.41 -1.14
CA VAL A 76 -15.17 -0.93 -1.19
C VAL A 76 -15.40 -1.92 -2.33
N SER A 77 -14.73 -1.72 -3.47
CA SER A 77 -14.87 -2.60 -4.63
C SER A 77 -14.24 -3.97 -4.42
N GLU A 78 -13.26 -4.09 -3.52
CA GLU A 78 -12.56 -5.37 -3.30
C GLU A 78 -13.47 -6.40 -2.64
N ASP A 79 -14.41 -5.99 -1.79
CA ASP A 79 -15.42 -6.89 -1.22
C ASP A 79 -16.46 -7.39 -2.23
N GLN A 80 -16.56 -6.77 -3.40
CA GLN A 80 -17.62 -7.12 -4.35
C GLN A 80 -17.45 -8.53 -4.91
N SER A 81 -18.56 -9.26 -5.01
CA SER A 81 -18.56 -10.59 -5.62
C SER A 81 -17.95 -10.59 -7.03
N PRO A 82 -17.02 -11.51 -7.36
CA PRO A 82 -16.57 -12.65 -6.55
C PRO A 82 -15.26 -12.44 -5.78
N ARG A 83 -14.75 -11.20 -5.71
CA ARG A 83 -13.38 -10.88 -5.30
C ARG A 83 -13.06 -11.26 -3.84
N PHE A 84 -14.03 -11.09 -2.94
CA PHE A 84 -13.97 -11.48 -1.52
C PHE A 84 -13.49 -12.92 -1.27
N LEU A 85 -13.64 -13.82 -2.25
CA LEU A 85 -13.19 -15.20 -2.15
C LEU A 85 -11.65 -15.33 -2.06
N ASN A 86 -10.89 -14.27 -2.41
CA ASN A 86 -9.43 -14.25 -2.34
C ASN A 86 -8.88 -13.45 -1.15
N HIS A 87 -9.70 -13.07 -0.17
CA HIS A 87 -9.24 -12.19 0.92
C HIS A 87 -8.42 -12.92 2.00
N PHE A 88 -8.38 -14.24 1.93
CA PHE A 88 -7.75 -15.10 2.92
C PHE A 88 -6.25 -15.29 2.66
N HIS A 89 -5.45 -15.29 3.72
CA HIS A 89 -4.05 -15.72 3.71
C HIS A 89 -3.64 -16.30 5.06
N ASP A 90 -3.53 -17.63 5.14
CA ASP A 90 -3.03 -18.36 6.30
C ASP A 90 -1.48 -18.38 6.28
N PRO A 91 -0.80 -17.59 7.15
CA PRO A 91 0.65 -17.46 7.13
C PRO A 91 1.40 -18.71 7.60
N LEU A 92 0.69 -19.73 8.12
CA LEU A 92 1.30 -20.99 8.56
C LEU A 92 1.36 -22.04 7.45
N LEU A 93 0.86 -21.72 6.26
CA LEU A 93 0.79 -22.61 5.10
C LEU A 93 1.70 -22.13 3.96
N PRO A 94 2.18 -23.06 3.12
CA PRO A 94 2.76 -22.68 1.84
C PRO A 94 1.80 -21.80 1.03
N TRP A 95 2.33 -20.78 0.35
CA TRP A 95 1.51 -19.73 -0.28
C TRP A 95 0.60 -20.25 -1.42
N ASP A 96 0.88 -21.43 -1.98
CA ASP A 96 0.02 -22.09 -2.98
C ASP A 96 -1.26 -22.65 -2.36
N ARG A 97 -1.32 -22.69 -1.03
CA ARG A 97 -2.40 -23.25 -0.21
C ARG A 97 -2.82 -22.35 0.94
N ALA A 98 -2.28 -21.14 1.02
CA ALA A 98 -2.59 -20.17 2.07
C ALA A 98 -3.93 -19.45 1.85
N GLY A 99 -4.54 -19.55 0.67
CA GLY A 99 -5.84 -18.92 0.38
C GLY A 99 -7.04 -19.66 1.00
N LEU A 100 -8.23 -19.21 0.62
CA LEU A 100 -9.49 -19.80 1.08
C LEU A 100 -9.54 -21.29 0.76
N ARG A 101 -9.74 -22.11 1.79
CA ARG A 101 -9.80 -23.56 1.69
C ARG A 101 -11.01 -24.14 2.43
N ILE A 102 -11.53 -25.24 1.90
CA ILE A 102 -12.48 -26.09 2.60
C ILE A 102 -11.74 -27.37 2.96
N VAL A 103 -11.64 -27.65 4.26
CA VAL A 103 -10.74 -28.68 4.80
C VAL A 103 -9.30 -28.36 4.34
N ASP A 104 -8.67 -29.24 3.55
CA ASP A 104 -7.30 -29.08 3.05
C ASP A 104 -7.27 -28.83 1.53
N ILE A 105 -8.42 -28.51 0.92
CA ILE A 105 -8.53 -28.24 -0.51
C ILE A 105 -8.52 -26.73 -0.73
N PRO A 106 -7.45 -26.16 -1.33
CA PRO A 106 -7.44 -24.75 -1.72
C PRO A 106 -8.47 -24.51 -2.82
N LEU A 107 -9.30 -23.50 -2.66
CA LEU A 107 -10.34 -23.12 -3.63
C LEU A 107 -9.96 -21.89 -4.43
N PHE A 108 -9.29 -20.94 -3.77
CA PHE A 108 -8.91 -19.66 -4.34
C PHE A 108 -7.45 -19.32 -3.96
N PRO A 109 -6.73 -18.55 -4.80
CA PRO A 109 -5.43 -17.99 -4.45
C PRO A 109 -5.48 -17.24 -3.12
N SER A 110 -4.36 -17.19 -2.39
CA SER A 110 -4.27 -16.31 -1.23
C SER A 110 -4.31 -14.85 -1.65
N SER A 111 -4.69 -13.95 -0.73
CA SER A 111 -4.76 -12.50 -0.97
C SER A 111 -3.44 -11.94 -1.49
N VAL A 112 -2.32 -12.49 -1.02
CA VAL A 112 -0.97 -12.10 -1.41
C VAL A 112 -0.66 -12.45 -2.87
N VAL A 113 -1.05 -13.66 -3.31
CA VAL A 113 -0.90 -14.10 -4.70
C VAL A 113 -1.90 -13.37 -5.60
N TRP A 114 -3.14 -13.22 -5.14
CA TRP A 114 -4.21 -12.49 -5.82
C TRP A 114 -3.81 -11.06 -6.14
N ALA A 115 -3.19 -10.35 -5.20
CA ALA A 115 -2.70 -8.98 -5.38
C ALA A 115 -1.59 -8.87 -6.45
N GLN A 116 -0.89 -9.95 -6.77
CA GLN A 116 0.26 -9.95 -7.69
C GLN A 116 0.05 -10.80 -8.94
N LEU A 117 -1.19 -11.20 -9.25
CA LEU A 117 -1.47 -11.88 -10.50
C LEU A 117 -1.04 -11.03 -11.70
N ASP A 118 -0.70 -11.70 -12.80
CA ASP A 118 -0.40 -11.03 -14.07
C ASP A 118 -1.58 -10.14 -14.51
N ARG A 119 -1.26 -9.12 -15.31
CA ARG A 119 -2.24 -8.13 -15.79
C ARG A 119 -3.47 -8.79 -16.40
N GLY A 120 -4.65 -8.36 -15.96
CA GLY A 120 -5.93 -8.84 -16.45
C GLY A 120 -6.32 -10.26 -16.02
N MET A 121 -5.55 -10.92 -15.16
CA MET A 121 -5.83 -12.29 -14.69
C MET A 121 -6.77 -12.33 -13.49
N GLN A 122 -6.99 -11.20 -12.80
CA GLN A 122 -8.01 -11.11 -11.76
C GLN A 122 -9.42 -11.14 -12.36
N TYR A 123 -10.31 -11.92 -11.75
CA TYR A 123 -11.75 -11.86 -12.00
C TYR A 123 -12.44 -10.73 -11.20
N GLY A 124 -13.62 -10.30 -11.65
CA GLY A 124 -14.36 -9.20 -11.02
C GLY A 124 -13.75 -7.81 -11.23
N GLY A 125 -12.79 -7.67 -12.15
CA GLY A 125 -12.04 -6.44 -12.41
C GLY A 125 -10.53 -6.67 -12.32
N ALA A 126 -9.73 -5.93 -13.09
CA ALA A 126 -8.29 -6.07 -13.12
C ALA A 126 -7.64 -4.99 -12.25
N SER A 127 -7.14 -5.37 -11.09
CA SER A 127 -6.64 -4.48 -10.03
C SER A 127 -5.45 -5.09 -9.28
N SER A 128 -4.71 -6.00 -9.91
CA SER A 128 -3.44 -6.48 -9.38
C SER A 128 -2.42 -5.34 -9.32
N TRP A 129 -1.31 -5.55 -8.61
CA TRP A 129 -0.18 -4.65 -8.62
C TRP A 129 0.33 -4.37 -10.05
N HIS A 130 0.39 -5.41 -10.88
CA HIS A 130 0.82 -5.28 -12.27
C HIS A 130 -0.18 -4.48 -13.13
N ASP A 131 -1.48 -4.61 -12.85
CA ASP A 131 -2.51 -3.75 -13.48
C ASP A 131 -2.35 -2.30 -13.02
N ALA A 132 -2.18 -2.06 -11.71
CA ALA A 132 -1.98 -0.73 -11.14
C ALA A 132 -0.75 -0.03 -11.76
N ARG A 133 0.36 -0.74 -11.95
CA ARG A 133 1.56 -0.22 -12.63
C ARG A 133 1.30 0.16 -14.07
N GLU A 134 0.59 -0.69 -14.82
CA GLU A 134 0.23 -0.39 -16.21
C GLU A 134 -0.72 0.82 -16.30
N TYR A 135 -1.71 0.92 -15.42
CA TYR A 135 -2.60 2.07 -15.35
C TYR A 135 -1.82 3.33 -15.04
N TYR A 136 -0.89 3.29 -14.09
CA TYR A 136 -0.11 4.47 -13.72
C TYR A 136 0.82 4.91 -14.85
N TYR A 137 1.48 3.96 -15.52
CA TYR A 137 2.26 4.27 -16.72
C TYR A 137 1.41 4.96 -17.79
N ARG A 138 0.21 4.46 -18.09
CA ARG A 138 -0.70 5.11 -19.06
C ARG A 138 -1.19 6.47 -18.58
N ALA A 139 -1.47 6.61 -17.28
CA ALA A 139 -1.83 7.88 -16.67
C ALA A 139 -0.74 8.95 -16.87
N LEU A 140 0.52 8.52 -16.91
CA LEU A 140 1.68 9.36 -17.12
C LEU A 140 2.09 9.53 -18.60
N THR A 141 1.58 8.75 -19.54
CA THR A 141 2.11 8.76 -20.92
C THR A 141 1.08 9.00 -22.00
N ASP A 142 -0.21 8.76 -21.72
CA ASP A 142 -1.26 8.91 -22.74
C ASP A 142 -1.34 10.37 -23.25
N ALA A 143 -1.51 10.52 -24.56
CA ALA A 143 -1.52 11.82 -25.24
C ALA A 143 -2.65 12.73 -24.74
N SER A 144 -3.83 12.14 -24.48
CA SER A 144 -5.05 12.87 -24.14
C SER A 144 -5.19 13.08 -22.63
N PRO A 145 -5.48 14.31 -22.15
CA PRO A 145 -5.80 14.56 -20.74
C PRO A 145 -6.95 13.70 -20.22
N ALA A 146 -7.98 13.52 -21.04
CA ALA A 146 -9.15 12.74 -20.65
C ALA A 146 -8.83 11.25 -20.48
N ALA A 147 -7.94 10.71 -21.31
CA ALA A 147 -7.48 9.33 -21.17
C ALA A 147 -6.57 9.20 -19.93
N ARG A 148 -5.63 10.13 -19.74
CA ARG A 148 -4.77 10.16 -18.54
C ARG A 148 -5.58 10.20 -17.25
N LEU A 149 -6.62 11.04 -17.19
CA LEU A 149 -7.55 11.08 -16.07
C LEU A 149 -8.11 9.69 -15.77
N GLN A 150 -8.74 9.03 -16.75
CA GLN A 150 -9.30 7.68 -16.58
C GLN A 150 -8.25 6.65 -16.11
N TRP A 151 -7.02 6.76 -16.58
CA TRP A 151 -5.94 5.88 -16.15
C TRP A 151 -5.49 6.16 -14.70
N PHE A 152 -5.46 7.43 -14.27
CA PHE A 152 -5.26 7.76 -12.86
C PHE A 152 -6.38 7.21 -11.99
N GLU A 153 -7.65 7.36 -12.40
CA GLU A 153 -8.81 6.80 -11.68
C GLU A 153 -8.64 5.28 -11.46
N LYS A 154 -8.27 4.55 -12.51
CA LYS A 154 -7.99 3.11 -12.43
C LYS A 154 -6.80 2.78 -11.54
N SER A 155 -5.73 3.58 -11.61
CA SER A 155 -4.52 3.38 -10.79
C SER A 155 -4.85 3.49 -9.30
N PHE A 156 -5.52 4.58 -8.90
CA PHE A 156 -5.90 4.82 -7.51
C PHE A 156 -6.94 3.83 -7.01
N ARG A 157 -7.89 3.43 -7.85
CA ARG A 157 -8.84 2.36 -7.51
C ARG A 157 -8.13 1.03 -7.27
N ALA A 158 -7.20 0.64 -8.14
CA ALA A 158 -6.42 -0.58 -7.96
C ALA A 158 -5.55 -0.54 -6.69
N LEU A 159 -4.96 0.62 -6.37
CA LEU A 159 -4.23 0.79 -5.10
C LEU A 159 -5.14 0.61 -3.88
N GLY A 160 -6.34 1.20 -3.87
CA GLY A 160 -7.31 1.01 -2.79
C GLY A 160 -7.72 -0.46 -2.59
N GLN A 161 -7.81 -1.23 -3.68
CA GLN A 161 -8.07 -2.66 -3.65
C GLN A 161 -6.89 -3.46 -3.05
N ILE A 162 -5.66 -3.12 -3.42
CA ILE A 162 -4.46 -3.77 -2.86
C ILE A 162 -4.31 -3.44 -1.37
N MET A 163 -4.58 -2.19 -0.98
CA MET A 163 -4.57 -1.77 0.43
C MET A 163 -5.61 -2.53 1.26
N HIS A 164 -6.82 -2.73 0.73
CA HIS A 164 -7.86 -3.53 1.39
C HIS A 164 -7.38 -4.94 1.72
N LEU A 165 -6.66 -5.62 0.81
CA LEU A 165 -6.11 -6.96 1.08
C LEU A 165 -5.06 -6.96 2.22
N VAL A 166 -4.35 -5.85 2.42
CA VAL A 166 -3.44 -5.69 3.58
C VAL A 166 -4.24 -5.50 4.87
N GLU A 167 -5.35 -4.76 4.80
CA GLU A 167 -6.25 -4.53 5.93
C GLU A 167 -6.96 -5.84 6.35
N ASP A 168 -7.39 -6.66 5.40
CA ASP A 168 -7.99 -7.98 5.67
C ASP A 168 -7.02 -8.95 6.32
N ALA A 169 -5.73 -8.84 6.03
CA ALA A 169 -4.70 -9.60 6.76
C ALA A 169 -4.55 -9.16 8.23
N ALA A 170 -5.21 -8.07 8.66
CA ALA A 170 -5.39 -7.72 10.07
C ALA A 170 -6.56 -8.48 10.73
N VAL A 171 -7.48 -9.01 9.96
CA VAL A 171 -8.70 -9.67 10.46
C VAL A 171 -8.37 -11.13 10.81
N PRO A 172 -8.60 -11.57 12.06
CA PRO A 172 -8.30 -12.94 12.47
C PRO A 172 -8.99 -13.98 11.61
N ASP A 173 -10.22 -13.72 11.17
CA ASP A 173 -11.02 -14.61 10.34
C ASP A 173 -10.37 -14.90 8.97
N HIS A 174 -9.84 -13.89 8.28
CA HIS A 174 -9.18 -14.02 6.97
C HIS A 174 -7.85 -14.76 7.05
N VAL A 175 -7.11 -14.61 8.15
CA VAL A 175 -5.79 -15.26 8.32
C VAL A 175 -5.85 -16.60 9.02
N ARG A 176 -7.05 -17.00 9.47
CA ARG A 176 -7.31 -18.28 10.15
C ARG A 176 -8.29 -19.16 9.35
N ASN A 177 -8.51 -18.83 8.09
CA ASN A 177 -9.44 -19.53 7.19
C ASN A 177 -10.80 -19.80 7.86
N ASP A 178 -11.32 -18.82 8.58
CA ASP A 178 -12.60 -18.93 9.29
C ASP A 178 -13.74 -18.66 8.32
N ILE A 179 -14.13 -19.65 7.54
CA ILE A 179 -15.04 -19.46 6.40
C ILE A 179 -16.48 -19.09 6.79
N LEU A 180 -16.84 -19.16 8.09
CA LEU A 180 -18.21 -18.97 8.54
C LEU A 180 -18.57 -17.50 8.82
N HIS A 181 -17.59 -16.59 8.89
CA HIS A 181 -17.87 -15.15 9.02
C HIS A 181 -18.65 -14.61 7.79
N GLY A 182 -18.28 -15.03 6.57
CA GLY A 182 -18.98 -14.63 5.34
C GLY A 182 -20.45 -15.08 5.26
N PRO A 183 -20.79 -16.36 5.50
CA PRO A 183 -22.16 -16.84 5.62
C PRO A 183 -22.96 -16.18 6.77
N LYS A 184 -22.34 -15.91 7.93
CA LYS A 184 -22.97 -15.16 9.02
C LYS A 184 -23.33 -13.75 8.58
N ALA A 185 -22.42 -13.05 7.90
CA ALA A 185 -22.68 -11.75 7.29
C ALA A 185 -23.79 -11.83 6.22
N LEU A 186 -23.80 -12.86 5.36
CA LEU A 186 -24.84 -13.10 4.35
C LEU A 186 -26.24 -13.30 4.95
N LEU A 187 -26.31 -13.92 6.14
CA LEU A 187 -27.55 -14.13 6.89
C LEU A 187 -27.93 -12.92 7.75
N GLY A 188 -27.20 -11.81 7.68
CA GLY A 188 -27.44 -10.60 8.47
C GLY A 188 -27.20 -10.80 9.96
N ILE A 189 -26.40 -11.81 10.34
CA ILE A 189 -25.99 -12.04 11.71
C ILE A 189 -24.90 -10.99 12.01
N ARG A 190 -25.27 -9.99 12.82
CA ARG A 190 -24.47 -8.79 13.12
C ARG A 190 -23.53 -8.96 14.32
N ASP A 191 -22.87 -10.10 14.42
CA ASP A 191 -22.05 -10.46 15.59
C ASP A 191 -20.60 -10.83 15.25
N THR A 192 -20.16 -10.52 14.03
CA THR A 192 -18.77 -10.70 13.59
C THR A 192 -17.86 -9.57 14.10
N PHE A 193 -16.55 -9.85 14.18
CA PHE A 193 -15.54 -8.88 14.59
C PHE A 193 -15.50 -7.67 13.65
N GLU A 194 -15.50 -7.97 12.36
CA GLU A 194 -15.52 -7.07 11.21
C GLU A 194 -16.71 -6.08 11.34
N GLN A 195 -17.95 -6.57 11.43
CA GLN A 195 -19.13 -5.69 11.49
C GLN A 195 -19.17 -4.84 12.75
N TRP A 196 -18.77 -5.43 13.89
CA TRP A 196 -18.67 -4.69 15.13
C TRP A 196 -17.63 -3.56 15.01
N THR A 197 -16.51 -3.82 14.35
CA THR A 197 -15.45 -2.82 14.14
C THR A 197 -15.93 -1.69 13.23
N ASP A 198 -16.67 -1.98 12.15
CA ASP A 198 -17.29 -0.96 11.28
C ASP A 198 -18.21 -0.03 12.06
N GLU A 199 -19.09 -0.59 12.91
CA GLU A 199 -20.03 0.18 13.72
C GLU A 199 -19.33 1.05 14.81
N HIS A 200 -18.08 0.72 15.18
CA HIS A 200 -17.34 1.37 16.28
C HIS A 200 -16.04 2.05 15.84
N LEU A 201 -15.78 2.16 14.53
CA LEU A 201 -14.51 2.58 13.97
C LEU A 201 -14.02 3.94 14.46
N ALA A 202 -14.94 4.87 14.73
CA ALA A 202 -14.63 6.19 15.26
C ALA A 202 -13.82 6.14 16.57
N ALA A 203 -13.90 5.05 17.35
CA ALA A 203 -13.12 4.87 18.56
C ALA A 203 -11.63 4.54 18.29
N PHE A 204 -11.31 4.04 17.10
CA PHE A 204 -9.98 3.54 16.73
C PHE A 204 -9.30 4.40 15.66
N GLY A 205 -10.11 5.14 14.88
CA GLY A 205 -9.68 5.95 13.75
C GLY A 205 -8.71 7.09 14.05
N ASP A 206 -8.47 7.44 15.33
CA ASP A 206 -7.50 8.46 15.75
C ASP A 206 -6.36 7.90 16.62
N LEU A 207 -6.31 6.60 16.87
CA LEU A 207 -5.26 5.98 17.70
C LEU A 207 -3.86 6.12 17.05
N PRO A 208 -2.79 6.33 17.83
CA PRO A 208 -1.43 6.43 17.29
C PRO A 208 -1.08 5.22 16.41
N LEU A 209 -0.51 5.49 15.24
CA LEU A 209 -0.08 4.46 14.30
C LEU A 209 1.36 4.04 14.63
N PRO A 210 1.71 2.74 14.54
CA PRO A 210 3.10 2.31 14.62
C PRO A 210 3.89 2.87 13.42
N GLY A 211 5.08 3.39 13.67
CA GLY A 211 6.02 3.81 12.62
C GLY A 211 6.93 2.66 12.17
N PHE A 212 7.61 2.85 11.04
CA PHE A 212 8.61 1.92 10.52
C PHE A 212 9.97 2.62 10.43
N SER A 213 11.00 2.07 11.06
CA SER A 213 12.35 2.61 10.89
C SER A 213 12.88 2.32 9.49
N ASP A 214 13.93 3.05 9.08
CA ASP A 214 14.67 2.79 7.82
C ASP A 214 15.13 1.34 7.71
N LEU A 215 15.52 0.73 8.83
CA LEU A 215 15.91 -0.67 8.91
C LEU A 215 14.72 -1.61 8.69
N ASP A 216 13.53 -1.24 9.20
CA ASP A 216 12.31 -2.03 8.99
C ASP A 216 11.91 -2.01 7.52
N LEU A 217 11.91 -0.84 6.89
CA LEU A 217 11.62 -0.68 5.46
C LEU A 217 12.63 -1.46 4.61
N GLN A 218 13.92 -1.45 4.97
CA GLN A 218 14.94 -2.27 4.31
C GLN A 218 14.67 -3.78 4.46
N ARG A 219 14.21 -4.24 5.62
CA ARG A 219 13.89 -5.66 5.88
C ARG A 219 12.60 -6.13 5.21
N ILE A 220 11.64 -5.23 5.03
CA ILE A 220 10.42 -5.49 4.27
C ILE A 220 10.76 -5.53 2.78
N PHE A 221 11.34 -4.45 2.24
CA PHE A 221 11.44 -4.26 0.79
C PHE A 221 12.75 -4.72 0.15
N GLY A 222 13.83 -4.90 0.92
CA GLY A 222 15.13 -5.31 0.40
C GLY A 222 15.23 -6.80 0.04
N GLU A 223 14.34 -7.62 0.60
CA GLU A 223 14.25 -9.06 0.34
C GLU A 223 13.10 -9.38 -0.62
N PRO A 224 13.26 -10.40 -1.49
CA PRO A 224 12.17 -10.83 -2.37
C PRO A 224 11.02 -11.45 -1.56
N GLY A 225 9.81 -11.40 -2.13
CA GLY A 225 8.68 -12.20 -1.66
C GLY A 225 8.82 -13.68 -2.02
N ASP A 226 7.80 -14.47 -1.70
CA ASP A 226 7.68 -15.86 -2.15
C ASP A 226 7.67 -15.95 -3.69
N PRO A 227 8.17 -17.03 -4.32
CA PRO A 227 8.12 -17.18 -5.77
C PRO A 227 6.74 -16.99 -6.42
N GLN A 228 5.64 -17.21 -5.71
CA GLN A 228 4.28 -16.99 -6.24
C GLN A 228 3.79 -15.54 -6.16
N ALA A 229 4.38 -14.74 -5.28
CA ALA A 229 4.11 -13.31 -5.15
C ALA A 229 5.45 -12.59 -4.85
N PRO A 230 6.33 -12.50 -5.87
CA PRO A 230 7.75 -12.21 -5.70
C PRO A 230 8.05 -10.74 -5.37
N LEU A 231 7.09 -9.83 -5.57
CA LEU A 231 7.28 -8.43 -5.24
C LEU A 231 7.31 -8.25 -3.72
N PRO A 232 8.25 -7.46 -3.17
CA PRO A 232 8.42 -7.32 -1.73
C PRO A 232 7.20 -6.78 -0.96
N ILE A 233 6.20 -6.19 -1.64
CA ILE A 233 4.92 -5.81 -1.01
C ILE A 233 4.20 -7.00 -0.36
N SER A 234 4.46 -8.24 -0.80
CA SER A 234 3.90 -9.43 -0.15
C SER A 234 4.36 -9.57 1.30
N ARG A 235 5.56 -9.05 1.61
CA ARG A 235 6.15 -9.05 2.95
C ARG A 235 5.47 -8.08 3.91
N ILE A 236 4.59 -7.21 3.43
CA ILE A 236 3.70 -6.42 4.29
C ILE A 236 2.67 -7.33 4.97
N ILE A 237 2.18 -8.33 4.22
CA ILE A 237 1.20 -9.32 4.70
C ILE A 237 1.88 -10.47 5.42
N ASP A 238 2.93 -11.05 4.82
CA ASP A 238 3.60 -12.23 5.33
C ASP A 238 5.11 -12.18 5.06
N MET A 239 5.91 -12.02 6.11
CA MET A 239 7.38 -11.99 6.05
C MET A 239 8.00 -13.39 6.09
N ASN A 240 7.19 -14.44 6.23
CA ASN A 240 7.57 -15.84 6.38
C ASN A 240 8.53 -16.08 7.57
N LEU A 241 8.18 -15.50 8.71
CA LEU A 241 8.89 -15.59 10.00
C LEU A 241 8.36 -16.70 10.90
N ILE A 242 7.16 -17.20 10.65
CA ILE A 242 6.51 -18.23 11.47
C ILE A 242 6.35 -19.51 10.67
N GLN A 243 6.75 -20.64 11.27
CA GLN A 243 6.36 -21.97 10.80
C GLN A 243 5.36 -22.63 11.74
N ARG A 244 4.59 -23.58 11.21
CA ARG A 244 3.71 -24.42 12.02
C ARG A 244 4.52 -25.13 13.12
N GLY A 245 4.02 -25.09 14.35
CA GLY A 245 4.68 -25.61 15.54
C GLY A 245 5.59 -24.61 16.26
N GLU A 246 5.92 -23.47 15.63
CA GLU A 246 6.72 -22.43 16.26
C GLU A 246 5.86 -21.54 17.17
N ARG A 247 6.49 -21.05 18.24
CA ARG A 247 5.91 -20.13 19.24
C ARG A 247 6.54 -18.76 19.08
N PRO A 248 6.18 -17.98 18.05
CA PRO A 248 6.80 -16.68 17.89
C PRO A 248 6.17 -15.72 18.92
N GLU A 249 7.00 -15.11 19.76
CA GLU A 249 6.60 -14.04 20.68
C GLU A 249 6.38 -12.73 19.89
N ILE A 250 5.42 -12.75 18.95
CA ILE A 250 5.13 -11.59 18.10
C ILE A 250 4.26 -10.61 18.88
N THR A 251 4.79 -9.42 19.09
CA THR A 251 4.06 -8.30 19.67
C THR A 251 3.97 -7.16 18.65
N GLY A 252 3.27 -6.08 18.99
CA GLY A 252 3.09 -4.93 18.12
C GLY A 252 4.39 -4.18 17.81
N THR A 253 5.48 -4.49 18.52
CA THR A 253 6.82 -3.97 18.26
C THR A 253 7.68 -4.91 17.42
N THR A 254 7.20 -6.13 17.15
CA THR A 254 7.90 -7.10 16.30
C THR A 254 7.66 -6.74 14.84
N LEU A 255 8.74 -6.58 14.07
CA LEU A 255 8.64 -6.48 12.61
C LEU A 255 8.22 -7.84 12.05
N ALA A 256 6.95 -7.98 11.73
CA ALA A 256 6.33 -9.16 11.13
C ALA A 256 5.24 -8.72 10.15
N GLY A 257 4.92 -9.60 9.19
CA GLY A 257 3.77 -9.42 8.32
C GLY A 257 2.49 -9.30 9.14
N ILE A 258 1.52 -8.52 8.64
CA ILE A 258 0.30 -8.31 9.41
C ILE A 258 -0.51 -9.60 9.58
N ALA A 259 -0.48 -10.53 8.61
CA ALA A 259 -1.14 -11.83 8.76
C ALA A 259 -0.51 -12.66 9.88
N GLU A 260 0.83 -12.68 9.96
CA GLU A 260 1.59 -13.37 10.99
C GLU A 260 1.27 -12.82 12.39
N TYR A 261 1.20 -11.50 12.52
CA TYR A 261 0.81 -10.83 13.75
C TYR A 261 -0.62 -11.20 14.17
N SER A 262 -1.57 -11.12 13.24
CA SER A 262 -3.00 -11.37 13.49
C SER A 262 -3.25 -12.83 13.86
N ASN A 263 -2.71 -13.76 13.07
CA ASN A 263 -2.86 -15.20 13.28
C ASN A 263 -2.28 -15.65 14.64
N SER A 264 -1.11 -15.10 15.02
CA SER A 264 -0.41 -15.49 16.26
C SER A 264 -1.07 -14.98 17.54
N ASN A 265 -1.78 -13.85 17.47
CA ASN A 265 -2.20 -13.11 18.66
C ASN A 265 -3.70 -13.15 18.94
N PHE A 266 -4.53 -13.37 17.92
CA PHE A 266 -5.98 -13.24 18.02
C PHE A 266 -6.68 -14.52 17.58
N LEU A 267 -7.86 -14.74 18.16
CA LEU A 267 -8.75 -15.86 17.79
C LEU A 267 -9.74 -15.38 16.73
N SER A 268 -10.22 -16.30 15.89
CA SER A 268 -11.43 -16.09 15.09
C SER A 268 -12.59 -16.89 15.70
N ALA A 269 -13.83 -16.48 15.45
CA ALA A 269 -14.99 -16.95 16.21
C ALA A 269 -15.24 -18.46 16.10
N ASP A 270 -14.99 -19.07 14.94
CA ASP A 270 -15.25 -20.48 14.69
C ASP A 270 -13.97 -21.35 14.72
N THR A 271 -12.80 -20.76 15.03
CA THR A 271 -11.52 -21.51 15.17
C THR A 271 -10.91 -21.48 16.57
N ILE A 272 -11.65 -21.00 17.58
CA ILE A 272 -11.19 -20.83 18.97
C ILE A 272 -10.60 -22.15 19.51
N PHE A 273 -9.27 -22.17 19.73
CA PHE A 273 -8.49 -23.29 20.28
C PHE A 273 -8.67 -24.66 19.58
N GLN A 274 -9.04 -24.67 18.29
CA GLN A 274 -9.31 -25.91 17.56
C GLN A 274 -8.27 -26.21 16.47
N ILE A 275 -8.07 -25.26 15.55
CA ILE A 275 -7.31 -25.49 14.30
C ILE A 275 -5.86 -25.03 14.42
N TYR A 276 -5.64 -23.90 15.09
CA TYR A 276 -4.33 -23.27 15.22
C TYR A 276 -3.75 -23.51 16.61
N GLU A 277 -2.43 -23.71 16.66
CA GLU A 277 -1.69 -23.93 17.90
C GLU A 277 -1.61 -22.65 18.74
N HIS A 278 -1.57 -21.50 18.07
CA HIS A 278 -1.50 -20.18 18.70
C HIS A 278 -2.64 -19.27 18.20
N PRO A 279 -3.16 -18.37 19.05
CA PRO A 279 -2.95 -18.34 20.51
C PRO A 279 -3.48 -19.61 21.20
N ALA A 280 -2.74 -20.08 22.21
CA ALA A 280 -3.08 -21.30 22.94
C ALA A 280 -3.85 -20.99 24.23
N LEU A 281 -4.74 -21.88 24.68
CA LEU A 281 -5.45 -21.71 25.96
C LEU A 281 -4.48 -21.56 27.15
N GLU A 282 -3.34 -22.25 27.11
CA GLU A 282 -2.26 -22.14 28.12
C GLU A 282 -1.58 -20.77 28.20
N SER A 283 -1.77 -19.90 27.20
CA SER A 283 -1.28 -18.51 27.21
C SER A 283 -2.18 -17.57 28.01
N THR A 284 -3.27 -18.09 28.58
CA THR A 284 -4.33 -17.31 29.22
C THR A 284 -4.45 -17.57 30.70
N GLU A 285 -5.09 -16.65 31.42
CA GLU A 285 -5.51 -16.81 32.80
C GLU A 285 -6.91 -16.22 33.02
N PRO A 286 -7.72 -16.77 33.95
CA PRO A 286 -9.06 -16.27 34.20
C PRO A 286 -9.03 -14.87 34.85
N MET A 287 -9.91 -13.99 34.38
CA MET A 287 -10.17 -12.70 35.02
C MET A 287 -11.02 -12.87 36.29
N GLU A 288 -10.99 -11.87 37.17
CA GLU A 288 -11.86 -11.81 38.34
C GLU A 288 -13.34 -11.91 37.92
N GLY A 289 -14.08 -12.83 38.54
CA GLY A 289 -15.46 -13.17 38.16
C GLY A 289 -15.61 -14.30 37.13
N GLY A 290 -14.52 -14.81 36.55
CA GLY A 290 -14.48 -16.08 35.79
C GLY A 290 -15.18 -16.09 34.42
N ASN A 291 -15.71 -14.95 33.97
CA ASN A 291 -16.46 -14.85 32.70
C ASN A 291 -15.56 -14.62 31.47
N TYR A 292 -14.28 -14.32 31.67
CA TYR A 292 -13.31 -14.05 30.61
C TYR A 292 -11.96 -14.64 30.98
N LEU A 293 -11.21 -15.00 29.95
CA LEU A 293 -9.78 -15.24 30.04
C LEU A 293 -9.06 -14.03 29.45
N ARG A 294 -7.96 -13.63 30.08
CA ARG A 294 -6.99 -12.68 29.54
C ARG A 294 -5.77 -13.41 29.01
N LYS A 295 -5.20 -12.96 27.90
CA LYS A 295 -3.95 -13.49 27.34
C LYS A 295 -2.78 -12.75 27.97
N VAL A 296 -1.84 -13.49 28.57
CA VAL A 296 -0.74 -12.94 29.38
C VAL A 296 0.65 -13.40 28.94
N LYS A 297 0.73 -14.30 27.95
CA LYS A 297 1.98 -14.88 27.42
C LYS A 297 1.89 -15.05 25.89
N ALA A 298 3.01 -15.41 25.26
CA ALA A 298 3.09 -15.81 23.85
C ALA A 298 2.58 -14.72 22.90
N GLY A 299 3.23 -13.55 22.88
CA GLY A 299 2.86 -12.38 22.08
C GLY A 299 2.07 -11.32 22.86
N GLU A 300 1.07 -10.73 22.22
CA GLU A 300 0.27 -9.63 22.77
C GLU A 300 -0.45 -9.98 24.06
N ARG A 301 -0.46 -9.00 24.97
CA ARG A 301 -1.30 -9.06 26.18
C ARG A 301 -2.67 -8.46 25.88
N ILE A 302 -3.71 -9.23 26.14
CA ILE A 302 -5.10 -8.85 25.81
C ILE A 302 -5.97 -9.12 27.04
N GLU A 303 -6.63 -8.10 27.58
CA GLU A 303 -7.40 -8.21 28.82
C GLU A 303 -8.71 -8.98 28.59
N TYR A 304 -9.55 -8.54 27.66
CA TYR A 304 -10.74 -9.27 27.24
C TYR A 304 -10.39 -10.20 26.07
N PHE A 305 -9.57 -11.22 26.31
CA PHE A 305 -9.08 -12.08 25.23
C PHE A 305 -10.16 -13.02 24.67
N VAL A 306 -10.88 -13.73 25.53
CA VAL A 306 -11.99 -14.60 25.13
C VAL A 306 -12.98 -14.74 26.27
N LYS A 307 -14.28 -14.76 25.96
CA LYS A 307 -15.32 -15.01 26.95
C LYS A 307 -15.36 -16.49 27.26
N SER A 308 -15.41 -16.83 28.54
CA SER A 308 -15.42 -18.22 29.01
C SER A 308 -16.66 -18.47 29.84
N ARG A 309 -17.38 -19.56 29.54
CA ARG A 309 -18.54 -20.00 30.33
C ARG A 309 -18.41 -21.48 30.65
N SER A 310 -18.51 -21.81 31.94
CA SER A 310 -18.63 -23.19 32.38
C SER A 310 -20.09 -23.64 32.28
N LEU A 311 -20.33 -24.70 31.52
CA LEU A 311 -21.62 -25.39 31.40
C LEU A 311 -21.35 -26.87 31.65
N ASP A 312 -21.98 -27.45 32.67
CA ASP A 312 -21.87 -28.89 33.01
C ASP A 312 -20.43 -29.44 33.11
N GLN A 313 -19.52 -28.68 33.73
CA GLN A 313 -18.08 -28.97 33.86
C GLN A 313 -17.26 -28.89 32.56
N GLU A 314 -17.88 -28.55 31.44
CA GLU A 314 -17.18 -28.20 30.20
C GLU A 314 -17.05 -26.68 30.06
N MET A 315 -15.88 -26.24 29.59
CA MET A 315 -15.62 -24.83 29.31
C MET A 315 -15.97 -24.55 27.85
N THR A 316 -16.85 -23.57 27.64
CA THR A 316 -17.20 -23.03 26.33
C THR A 316 -16.59 -21.65 26.16
N PHE A 317 -16.18 -21.34 24.92
CA PHE A 317 -15.50 -20.10 24.59
C PHE A 317 -16.23 -19.38 23.46
N THR A 318 -16.39 -18.07 23.58
CA THR A 318 -17.00 -17.22 22.55
C THR A 318 -16.28 -15.88 22.48
N LEU A 319 -16.36 -15.21 21.34
CA LEU A 319 -15.99 -13.80 21.23
C LEU A 319 -17.24 -12.93 21.39
N ASP A 320 -17.08 -11.75 21.99
CA ASP A 320 -18.15 -10.78 22.17
C ASP A 320 -17.61 -9.35 22.01
N PRO A 321 -18.46 -8.30 22.07
CA PRO A 321 -18.04 -6.92 21.87
C PRO A 321 -16.85 -6.45 22.73
N LYS A 322 -16.65 -7.01 23.93
CA LYS A 322 -15.46 -6.64 24.74
C LYS A 322 -14.18 -7.23 24.16
N CYS A 323 -14.26 -8.46 23.64
CA CYS A 323 -13.16 -9.07 22.93
C CYS A 323 -12.84 -8.29 21.65
N TYR A 324 -13.85 -7.97 20.85
CA TYR A 324 -13.68 -7.21 19.62
C TYR A 324 -13.08 -5.83 19.87
N HIS A 325 -13.49 -5.13 20.93
CA HIS A 325 -12.89 -3.87 21.33
C HIS A 325 -11.39 -3.98 21.59
N ASP A 326 -10.96 -4.95 22.40
CA ASP A 326 -9.55 -5.13 22.72
C ASP A 326 -8.73 -5.58 21.50
N TYR A 327 -9.33 -6.35 20.59
CA TYR A 327 -8.71 -6.79 19.34
C TYR A 327 -8.54 -5.60 18.39
N ALA A 328 -9.62 -4.87 18.10
CA ALA A 328 -9.63 -3.72 17.20
C ALA A 328 -8.68 -2.60 17.65
N ARG A 329 -8.54 -2.38 18.97
CA ARG A 329 -7.60 -1.41 19.54
C ARG A 329 -6.15 -1.67 19.13
N LEU A 330 -5.78 -2.93 18.89
CA LEU A 330 -4.44 -3.33 18.47
C LEU A 330 -4.34 -3.49 16.94
N LEU A 331 -5.36 -4.09 16.32
CA LEU A 331 -5.36 -4.42 14.90
C LEU A 331 -5.55 -3.21 13.99
N VAL A 332 -6.51 -2.31 14.30
CA VAL A 332 -6.85 -1.18 13.42
C VAL A 332 -5.65 -0.24 13.17
N PRO A 333 -4.90 0.21 14.19
CA PRO A 333 -3.72 1.06 13.95
C PRO A 333 -2.64 0.35 13.12
N LYS A 334 -2.43 -0.95 13.34
CA LYS A 334 -1.43 -1.73 12.61
C LYS A 334 -1.87 -2.01 11.17
N ALA A 335 -3.16 -2.20 10.92
CA ALA A 335 -3.75 -2.33 9.59
C ALA A 335 -3.51 -1.06 8.78
N ILE A 336 -3.86 0.11 9.33
CA ILE A 336 -3.65 1.41 8.68
C ILE A 336 -2.16 1.65 8.39
N ALA A 337 -1.29 1.40 9.37
CA ALA A 337 0.14 1.58 9.19
C ALA A 337 0.70 0.65 8.10
N SER A 338 0.29 -0.61 8.09
CA SER A 338 0.73 -1.59 7.07
C SER A 338 0.18 -1.23 5.69
N ALA A 339 -1.08 -0.82 5.58
CA ALA A 339 -1.68 -0.36 4.32
C ALA A 339 -0.98 0.90 3.77
N SER A 340 -0.46 1.79 4.63
CA SER A 340 0.30 2.98 4.20
C SER A 340 1.60 2.65 3.45
N LEU A 341 2.12 1.43 3.64
CA LEU A 341 3.32 0.95 2.93
C LEU A 341 3.06 0.68 1.44
N ILE A 342 1.81 0.47 1.03
CA ILE A 342 1.43 0.27 -0.38
C ILE A 342 1.73 1.52 -1.22
N PRO A 343 1.14 2.70 -0.95
CA PRO A 343 1.46 3.91 -1.71
C PRO A 343 2.91 4.35 -1.50
N TYR A 344 3.51 4.13 -0.31
CA TYR A 344 4.93 4.36 -0.07
C TYR A 344 5.84 3.62 -1.06
N TYR A 345 5.60 2.31 -1.26
CA TYR A 345 6.39 1.51 -2.18
C TYR A 345 6.03 1.77 -3.66
N PHE A 346 4.77 2.10 -3.93
CA PHE A 346 4.30 2.35 -5.29
C PHE A 346 4.93 3.63 -5.86
N PHE A 347 4.89 4.73 -5.12
CA PHE A 347 5.36 6.04 -5.59
C PHE A 347 6.78 6.37 -5.10
N ARG A 348 7.69 5.40 -5.17
CA ARG A 348 9.10 5.64 -4.82
C ARG A 348 9.68 6.77 -5.69
N PRO A 349 10.48 7.68 -5.10
CA PRO A 349 10.87 8.92 -5.75
C PRO A 349 11.84 8.70 -6.92
N PHE A 350 11.78 9.59 -7.90
CA PHE A 350 12.69 9.62 -9.04
C PHE A 350 13.25 11.02 -9.23
N GLY A 351 14.55 11.12 -9.07
CA GLY A 351 15.26 12.39 -9.15
C GLY A 351 15.29 12.88 -10.58
N PHE A 352 14.68 14.04 -10.81
CA PHE A 352 14.67 14.69 -12.09
C PHE A 352 14.87 16.19 -11.90
N SER A 353 15.89 16.73 -12.56
CA SER A 353 16.08 18.17 -12.63
C SER A 353 16.54 18.62 -14.01
N ALA A 354 16.35 19.89 -14.31
CA ALA A 354 16.63 20.54 -15.57
C ALA A 354 17.48 21.77 -15.24
N LEU A 355 18.61 21.88 -15.94
CA LEU A 355 19.45 23.06 -15.92
C LEU A 355 19.28 23.78 -17.24
N ILE A 356 18.83 25.02 -17.15
CA ILE A 356 18.64 25.91 -18.28
C ILE A 356 19.50 27.15 -18.05
N SER A 357 20.29 27.52 -19.06
CA SER A 357 20.89 28.86 -19.08
C SER A 357 19.82 29.89 -19.45
N CYS A 358 19.52 30.80 -18.53
CA CYS A 358 18.55 31.87 -18.71
C CYS A 358 19.23 33.25 -18.70
N SER A 359 18.65 34.20 -19.42
CA SER A 359 18.91 35.64 -19.26
C SER A 359 17.59 36.37 -19.19
N CYS A 360 17.52 37.36 -18.32
CA CYS A 360 16.33 38.18 -18.12
C CYS A 360 16.67 39.63 -18.43
N ASP A 361 15.77 40.31 -19.13
CA ASP A 361 15.87 41.71 -19.53
C ASP A 361 14.52 42.38 -19.20
N GLU A 362 14.55 43.59 -18.63
CA GLU A 362 13.35 44.33 -18.21
C GLU A 362 12.36 44.53 -19.36
N ASP A 363 12.83 44.64 -20.62
CA ASP A 363 12.00 44.89 -21.79
C ASP A 363 11.47 43.59 -22.44
N ARG A 364 12.18 42.47 -22.26
CA ARG A 364 11.93 41.20 -23.00
C ARG A 364 11.51 40.03 -22.12
N GLY A 365 11.52 40.20 -20.79
CA GLY A 365 11.33 39.11 -19.85
C GLY A 365 12.51 38.13 -19.86
N CYS A 366 12.35 36.98 -19.19
CA CYS A 366 13.36 35.93 -19.20
C CYS A 366 13.28 35.05 -20.45
N PHE A 367 14.45 34.72 -21.02
CA PHE A 367 14.59 33.83 -22.16
C PHE A 367 15.80 32.91 -21.99
N ALA A 368 15.76 31.74 -22.65
CA ALA A 368 16.88 30.80 -22.64
C ALA A 368 18.05 31.32 -23.49
N THR A 369 19.28 31.22 -22.97
CA THR A 369 20.51 31.76 -23.61
C THR A 369 21.53 30.70 -24.02
N GLY A 370 21.24 29.42 -23.80
CA GLY A 370 22.20 28.35 -24.09
C GLY A 370 21.57 26.97 -24.18
N ALA A 371 22.44 25.96 -24.32
CA ALA A 371 22.02 24.57 -24.30
C ALA A 371 21.56 24.16 -22.89
N GLY A 372 20.43 23.48 -22.80
CA GLY A 372 19.95 22.88 -21.55
C GLY A 372 20.46 21.46 -21.34
N ALA A 373 20.38 20.99 -20.09
CA ALA A 373 20.59 19.60 -19.73
C ALA A 373 19.51 19.13 -18.74
N LEU A 374 19.07 17.89 -18.89
CA LEU A 374 18.25 17.19 -17.91
C LEU A 374 19.16 16.26 -17.10
N TYR A 375 18.97 16.22 -15.79
CA TYR A 375 19.68 15.41 -14.84
C TYR A 375 18.71 14.42 -14.22
N VAL A 376 19.07 13.15 -14.27
CA VAL A 376 18.28 12.05 -13.76
C VAL A 376 19.10 11.34 -12.70
N TYR A 377 18.57 11.17 -11.49
CA TYR A 377 19.26 10.53 -10.39
C TYR A 377 18.31 9.64 -9.59
N ASN A 378 18.88 8.70 -8.86
CA ASN A 378 18.11 7.73 -8.10
C ASN A 378 18.21 8.04 -6.59
N PRO A 379 17.22 8.76 -6.02
CA PRO A 379 17.21 9.09 -4.59
C PRO A 379 16.82 7.91 -3.69
N THR A 380 16.41 6.78 -4.27
CA THR A 380 16.00 5.60 -3.50
C THR A 380 17.20 4.83 -2.95
N THR A 381 16.97 3.91 -2.03
CA THR A 381 17.99 2.99 -1.50
C THR A 381 18.25 1.77 -2.40
N GLU A 382 17.46 1.59 -3.45
CA GLU A 382 17.53 0.44 -4.36
C GLU A 382 18.04 0.88 -5.75
N PRO A 383 18.87 0.08 -6.44
CA PRO A 383 19.37 0.46 -7.76
C PRO A 383 18.29 0.36 -8.84
N ILE A 384 18.32 1.31 -9.78
CA ILE A 384 17.60 1.19 -11.04
C ILE A 384 18.44 0.35 -12.01
N ARG A 385 17.79 -0.58 -12.69
CA ARG A 385 18.41 -1.48 -13.68
C ARG A 385 17.48 -1.65 -14.86
N GLY A 386 18.05 -1.76 -16.07
CA GLY A 386 17.35 -2.19 -17.28
C GLY A 386 15.95 -1.62 -17.49
N GLY A 387 15.84 -0.58 -18.32
CA GLY A 387 14.55 0.01 -18.63
C GLY A 387 14.66 1.15 -19.64
N GLN A 388 13.58 1.88 -19.79
CA GLN A 388 13.49 3.06 -20.65
C GLN A 388 13.07 4.26 -19.82
N LEU A 389 13.73 5.37 -20.06
CA LEU A 389 13.32 6.69 -19.61
C LEU A 389 12.71 7.43 -20.79
N GLU A 390 11.45 7.78 -20.68
CA GLU A 390 10.70 8.53 -21.68
C GLU A 390 10.50 9.95 -21.19
N ILE A 391 10.85 10.93 -22.02
CA ILE A 391 10.69 12.35 -21.71
C ILE A 391 9.54 12.91 -22.53
N TYR A 392 8.62 13.57 -21.86
CA TYR A 392 7.39 14.11 -22.41
C TYR A 392 7.29 15.61 -22.18
N THR A 393 6.65 16.30 -23.13
CA THR A 393 6.23 17.71 -23.00
C THR A 393 4.74 17.86 -23.32
N GLY A 394 4.18 19.03 -23.02
CA GLY A 394 2.80 19.39 -23.34
C GLY A 394 1.80 19.02 -22.25
N ALA A 395 1.29 20.04 -21.55
CA ALA A 395 0.25 19.89 -20.52
C ALA A 395 -1.09 19.40 -21.10
N GLY A 396 -1.49 19.95 -22.25
CA GLY A 396 -2.69 19.54 -22.98
C GLY A 396 -2.48 18.21 -23.70
N GLN A 397 -1.84 18.26 -24.86
CA GLN A 397 -1.52 17.05 -25.64
C GLN A 397 -0.10 16.60 -25.33
N ARG A 398 0.02 15.47 -24.64
CA ARG A 398 1.31 14.92 -24.24
C ARG A 398 2.05 14.37 -25.46
N ARG A 399 3.32 14.76 -25.60
CA ARG A 399 4.18 14.38 -26.71
C ARG A 399 5.45 13.75 -26.19
N LEU A 400 5.75 12.55 -26.65
CA LEU A 400 7.04 11.92 -26.41
C LEU A 400 8.10 12.67 -27.21
N VAL A 401 9.10 13.20 -26.52
CA VAL A 401 10.21 13.94 -27.13
C VAL A 401 11.41 13.03 -27.34
N MET A 402 11.74 12.22 -26.33
CA MET A 402 12.88 11.31 -26.41
C MET A 402 12.72 10.09 -25.51
N THR A 403 13.38 9.00 -25.91
CA THR A 403 13.47 7.75 -25.14
C THR A 403 14.94 7.40 -24.94
N ILE A 404 15.32 7.13 -23.70
CA ILE A 404 16.71 6.91 -23.27
C ILE A 404 16.78 5.56 -22.54
N PRO A 405 17.57 4.60 -23.03
CA PRO A 405 17.75 3.34 -22.32
C PRO A 405 18.59 3.57 -21.06
N ILE A 406 18.09 3.09 -19.92
CA ILE A 406 18.86 3.07 -18.66
C ILE A 406 19.31 1.64 -18.39
N GLY A 407 20.62 1.41 -18.48
CA GLY A 407 21.22 0.12 -18.13
C GLY A 407 21.32 -0.07 -16.61
N TYR A 408 21.90 0.90 -15.92
CA TYR A 408 22.11 0.87 -14.47
C TYR A 408 22.25 2.31 -13.92
N LEU A 409 21.54 2.61 -12.84
CA LEU A 409 21.67 3.87 -12.09
C LEU A 409 21.59 3.55 -10.57
N PRO A 410 22.72 3.58 -9.85
CA PRO A 410 22.73 3.24 -8.42
C PRO A 410 22.09 4.36 -7.57
N PRO A 411 21.75 4.06 -6.31
CA PRO A 411 21.41 5.08 -5.32
C PRO A 411 22.41 6.22 -5.31
N CYS A 412 21.92 7.45 -5.28
CA CYS A 412 22.74 8.64 -5.27
C CYS A 412 23.05 9.11 -3.84
N ILE A 413 24.15 9.86 -3.70
CA ILE A 413 24.59 10.50 -2.46
C ILE A 413 24.49 12.01 -2.65
N PRO A 414 23.74 12.73 -1.80
CA PRO A 414 23.70 14.20 -1.81
C PRO A 414 25.09 14.81 -1.79
N GLN A 415 25.26 15.90 -2.52
CA GLN A 415 26.50 16.67 -2.60
C GLN A 415 26.25 18.07 -2.07
N ASP A 416 27.18 18.63 -1.31
CA ASP A 416 27.02 19.97 -0.73
C ASP A 416 27.04 21.08 -1.81
N ASP A 417 27.74 20.84 -2.94
CA ASP A 417 28.00 21.85 -3.98
C ASP A 417 27.09 21.75 -5.22
N PHE A 418 26.19 20.76 -5.29
CA PHE A 418 25.32 20.54 -6.45
C PHE A 418 23.85 20.49 -6.04
N PRO A 419 22.93 21.02 -6.87
CA PRO A 419 21.49 20.96 -6.60
C PRO A 419 20.91 19.54 -6.72
N HIS A 420 21.72 18.55 -7.13
CA HIS A 420 21.34 17.15 -7.29
C HIS A 420 22.41 16.21 -6.74
N CYS A 421 22.02 15.00 -6.34
CA CYS A 421 22.91 13.98 -5.81
C CYS A 421 23.67 13.22 -6.92
N ASN A 422 24.76 12.53 -6.55
CA ASN A 422 25.67 11.81 -7.47
C ASN A 422 25.68 10.29 -7.16
N PRO A 423 25.64 9.37 -8.14
CA PRO A 423 25.68 9.64 -9.59
C PRO A 423 24.32 9.99 -10.19
N PHE A 424 24.42 10.69 -11.31
CA PHE A 424 23.29 11.09 -12.15
C PHE A 424 23.61 10.77 -13.61
N LEU A 425 22.56 10.66 -14.42
CA LEU A 425 22.60 10.65 -15.87
C LEU A 425 22.28 12.05 -16.37
N ALA A 426 23.20 12.66 -17.11
CA ALA A 426 22.98 13.93 -17.80
C ALA A 426 22.56 13.69 -19.25
N VAL A 427 21.50 14.36 -19.67
CA VAL A 427 20.91 14.28 -21.01
C VAL A 427 20.92 15.69 -21.58
N GLY A 428 21.73 15.90 -22.63
CA GLY A 428 21.74 17.19 -23.33
C GLY A 428 20.46 17.39 -24.13
N VAL A 429 19.75 18.49 -23.91
CA VAL A 429 18.54 18.87 -24.67
C VAL A 429 18.81 19.99 -25.69
N GLY A 430 20.05 20.49 -25.76
CA GLY A 430 20.46 21.49 -26.74
C GLY A 430 19.68 22.80 -26.60
N THR A 431 19.47 23.49 -27.73
CA THR A 431 18.63 24.71 -27.80
C THR A 431 17.17 24.39 -28.18
N GLY A 432 16.75 23.12 -28.10
CA GLY A 432 15.50 22.61 -28.67
C GLY A 432 14.27 23.33 -28.14
N SER A 433 13.46 23.90 -29.04
CA SER A 433 12.28 24.70 -28.68
C SER A 433 11.15 23.91 -28.04
N GLU A 434 11.16 22.58 -28.19
CA GLU A 434 10.14 21.68 -27.65
C GLU A 434 10.10 21.57 -26.13
N PHE A 435 11.16 21.97 -25.43
CA PHE A 435 11.23 21.96 -23.96
C PHE A 435 10.95 23.33 -23.33
N TRP A 436 11.06 24.42 -24.09
CA TRP A 436 11.03 25.78 -23.54
C TRP A 436 9.63 26.23 -23.15
N GLY A 437 9.47 26.65 -21.89
CA GLY A 437 8.21 27.18 -21.38
C GLY A 437 7.13 26.11 -21.18
N GLU A 438 7.55 24.84 -21.11
CA GLU A 438 6.68 23.68 -20.97
C GLU A 438 6.98 22.94 -19.66
N ASP A 439 5.97 22.21 -19.17
CA ASP A 439 6.18 21.16 -18.18
C ASP A 439 6.85 19.96 -18.83
N VAL A 440 8.00 19.55 -18.29
CA VAL A 440 8.72 18.36 -18.74
C VAL A 440 8.51 17.25 -17.72
N ILE A 441 8.07 16.09 -18.23
CA ILE A 441 7.83 14.91 -17.42
C ILE A 441 8.77 13.81 -17.89
N ALA A 442 9.45 13.20 -16.94
CA ALA A 442 10.32 12.05 -17.14
C ALA A 442 9.64 10.81 -16.54
N VAL A 443 9.37 9.82 -17.38
CA VAL A 443 8.73 8.56 -16.98
C VAL A 443 9.71 7.43 -17.20
N PHE A 444 10.19 6.82 -16.11
CA PHE A 444 10.98 5.60 -16.18
C PHE A 444 10.08 4.37 -16.07
N ARG A 445 10.29 3.38 -16.94
CA ARG A 445 9.73 2.04 -16.83
C ARG A 445 10.83 0.99 -16.92
N GLY A 446 10.98 0.17 -15.89
CA GLY A 446 12.01 -0.86 -15.83
C GLY A 446 12.18 -1.43 -14.42
N THR A 447 13.39 -1.89 -14.07
CA THR A 447 13.61 -2.48 -12.75
C THR A 447 14.04 -1.43 -11.72
N LEU A 448 13.32 -1.32 -10.61
CA LEU A 448 13.77 -0.64 -9.39
C LEU A 448 13.92 -1.67 -8.26
N GLY A 449 15.18 -1.96 -7.90
CA GLY A 449 15.50 -2.96 -6.91
C GLY A 449 15.05 -4.37 -7.32
N ARG A 450 14.01 -4.88 -6.66
CA ARG A 450 13.39 -6.19 -6.94
C ARG A 450 12.17 -6.12 -7.86
N GLU A 451 11.60 -4.95 -8.07
CA GLU A 451 10.42 -4.77 -8.91
C GLU A 451 10.83 -4.56 -10.37
N ARG A 452 10.48 -5.50 -11.27
CA ARG A 452 10.93 -5.49 -12.68
C ARG A 452 10.17 -4.55 -13.62
N ASP A 453 8.94 -4.19 -13.27
CA ASP A 453 8.06 -3.31 -14.05
C ASP A 453 7.69 -2.07 -13.24
N ALA A 454 8.66 -1.53 -12.50
CA ALA A 454 8.49 -0.32 -11.74
C ALA A 454 8.29 0.86 -12.69
N VAL A 455 7.40 1.77 -12.31
CA VAL A 455 7.11 3.01 -13.03
C VAL A 455 7.41 4.16 -12.10
N LEU A 456 8.36 5.00 -12.49
CA LEU A 456 8.78 6.15 -11.70
C LEU A 456 8.60 7.42 -12.52
N MET A 457 8.33 8.53 -11.84
CA MET A 457 8.09 9.81 -12.49
C MET A 457 8.85 10.93 -11.81
N GLY A 458 9.43 11.80 -12.63
CA GLY A 458 9.93 13.09 -12.21
C GLY A 458 9.34 14.17 -13.10
N HIS A 459 9.10 15.35 -12.55
CA HIS A 459 8.55 16.48 -13.28
C HIS A 459 9.30 17.76 -12.92
N GLN A 460 9.50 18.62 -13.92
CA GLN A 460 9.93 19.99 -13.71
C GLN A 460 9.44 20.91 -14.82
N TYR A 461 9.11 22.14 -14.46
CA TYR A 461 8.88 23.21 -15.43
C TYR A 461 10.21 23.68 -16.03
N VAL A 462 10.29 23.70 -17.36
CA VAL A 462 11.52 24.03 -18.12
C VAL A 462 11.34 25.38 -18.82
N GLY A 463 11.20 26.44 -18.03
CA GLY A 463 11.13 27.81 -18.51
C GLY A 463 11.95 28.76 -17.65
N CYS A 464 12.34 29.89 -18.23
CA CYS A 464 12.99 30.95 -17.47
C CYS A 464 11.92 31.80 -16.79
N VAL A 465 11.90 31.78 -15.47
CA VAL A 465 11.03 32.62 -14.63
C VAL A 465 11.86 33.78 -14.06
N ASN A 466 11.23 34.95 -13.90
CA ASN A 466 11.84 36.13 -13.29
C ASN A 466 12.12 35.93 -11.80
#